data_AF-A0AAN6NQW7-F1
#
_entry.id   AF-A0AAN6NQW7-F1
#
_cell.length_a   1.000
_cell.length_b   1.000
_cell.length_c   1.000
_cell.angle_alpha   90.00
_cell.angle_beta   90.00
_cell.angle_gamma   90.00
#
_symmetry.space_group_name_H-M   'P 1'
#
loop_
_entity.id
_entity.type
_entity.pdbx_description
1 polymer ?
#
loop_
_entity_poly.entity_id
_entity_poly.type
_entity_poly.pdbx_seq_one_letter_code
_entity_poly.pdbx_strand_id
1 'polypeptide(L)'
;MYQRALEGKEKALGPDHTSTLDTVYNLGILYQTQGRLKEAEVMYQRALSGYSAALGSSHAKSLLVVKNIASLQLAKGSLSLQELIVKFANINN
;
A
#
# COMPACT_ATOMS: atom_id res chain seq x y z
N MET A 1 -1.57 15.26 10.13
CA MET A 1 -1.22 16.00 8.89
C MET A 1 -1.62 15.24 7.62
N TYR A 2 -1.24 13.96 7.45
CA TYR A 2 -1.59 13.21 6.24
C TYR A 2 -3.09 13.08 5.95
N GLN A 3 -3.96 12.93 6.97
CA GLN A 3 -5.41 12.85 6.76
C GLN A 3 -5.99 14.13 6.11
N ARG A 4 -5.62 15.30 6.63
CA ARG A 4 -6.02 16.60 6.05
C ARG A 4 -5.44 16.81 4.65
N ALA A 5 -4.20 16.35 4.42
CA ALA A 5 -3.59 16.41 3.09
C ALA A 5 -4.31 15.47 2.10
N LEU A 6 -4.77 14.32 2.56
CA LEU A 6 -5.54 13.37 1.76
C LEU A 6 -6.87 13.98 1.31
N GLU A 7 -7.65 14.52 2.24
CA GLU A 7 -8.93 15.20 1.92
C GLU A 7 -8.74 16.32 0.88
N GLY A 8 -7.71 17.16 1.06
CA GLY A 8 -7.41 18.24 0.12
C GLY A 8 -7.03 17.72 -1.28
N LYS A 9 -6.20 16.68 -1.36
CA LYS A 9 -5.78 16.09 -2.62
C LYS A 9 -6.88 15.30 -3.32
N GLU A 10 -7.72 14.60 -2.57
CA GLU A 10 -8.91 13.93 -3.12
C GLU A 10 -9.85 14.95 -3.79
N LYS A 11 -10.07 16.09 -3.13
CA LYS A 11 -10.90 17.17 -3.69
C LYS A 11 -10.26 17.84 -4.92
N ALA A 12 -8.95 18.04 -4.91
CA ALA A 12 -8.25 18.80 -5.95
C ALA A 12 -7.87 17.95 -7.18
N LEU A 13 -7.49 16.70 -6.97
CA LEU A 13 -6.87 15.82 -7.97
C LEU A 13 -7.69 14.55 -8.24
N GLY A 14 -8.60 14.20 -7.34
CA GLY A 14 -9.32 12.94 -7.36
C GLY A 14 -8.66 11.84 -6.52
N PRO A 15 -9.41 10.79 -6.15
CA PRO A 15 -8.96 9.72 -5.26
C PRO A 15 -7.87 8.82 -5.86
N ASP A 16 -7.84 8.67 -7.18
CA ASP A 16 -6.94 7.76 -7.91
C ASP A 16 -5.71 8.46 -8.49
N HIS A 17 -5.61 9.79 -8.33
CA HIS A 17 -4.43 10.51 -8.79
C HIS A 17 -3.20 10.08 -8.00
N THR A 18 -2.08 9.86 -8.70
CA THR A 18 -0.83 9.34 -8.13
C THR A 18 -0.37 10.07 -6.86
N SER A 19 -0.49 11.41 -6.81
CA SER A 19 -0.12 12.19 -5.61
C SER A 19 -1.09 12.02 -4.42
N THR A 20 -2.35 11.69 -4.69
CA THR A 20 -3.34 11.31 -3.67
C THR A 20 -2.98 9.93 -3.13
N LEU A 21 -2.68 8.98 -4.03
CA LEU A 21 -2.23 7.63 -3.68
C LEU A 21 -0.91 7.63 -2.89
N ASP A 22 0.03 8.54 -3.18
CA ASP A 22 1.25 8.71 -2.38
C ASP A 22 0.91 9.06 -0.92
N THR A 23 -0.16 9.83 -0.71
CA THR A 23 -0.62 10.23 0.64
C THR A 23 -1.28 9.06 1.35
N VAL A 24 -2.09 8.28 0.65
CA VAL A 24 -2.69 7.03 1.18
C VAL A 24 -1.59 6.04 1.58
N TYR A 25 -0.59 5.83 0.72
CA TYR A 25 0.55 4.97 1.00
C TYR A 25 1.33 5.42 2.25
N ASN A 26 1.60 6.72 2.37
CA ASN A 26 2.29 7.27 3.54
C ASN A 26 1.47 7.15 4.84
N LEU A 27 0.14 7.20 4.76
CA LEU A 27 -0.74 6.87 5.90
C LEU A 27 -0.58 5.39 6.30
N GLY A 28 -0.45 4.49 5.34
CA GLY A 28 -0.16 3.08 5.59
C GLY A 28 1.14 2.89 6.38
N ILE A 29 2.22 3.54 5.96
CA ILE A 29 3.51 3.54 6.68
C ILE A 29 3.32 4.08 8.10
N LEU A 30 2.68 5.25 8.25
CA LEU A 30 2.48 5.88 9.55
C LEU A 30 1.69 4.97 10.51
N TYR A 31 0.63 4.32 10.05
CA TYR A 31 -0.13 3.39 10.89
C TYR A 31 0.67 2.15 11.24
N GLN A 32 1.48 1.64 10.31
CA GLN A 32 2.37 0.50 10.59
C GLN A 32 3.39 0.85 11.67
N THR A 33 4.03 2.02 11.61
CA THR A 33 5.00 2.44 12.64
C THR A 33 4.36 2.69 14.01
N GLN A 34 3.07 2.99 14.05
CA GLN A 34 2.27 3.11 15.28
C GLN A 34 1.75 1.77 15.81
N GLY A 35 2.04 0.63 15.14
CA GLY A 35 1.49 -0.68 15.50
C GLY A 35 0.01 -0.86 15.14
N ARG A 36 -0.58 0.08 14.40
CA ARG A 36 -1.99 0.08 13.96
C ARG A 36 -2.13 -0.73 12.68
N LEU A 37 -1.87 -2.03 12.79
CA LEU A 37 -1.66 -2.91 11.63
C LEU A 37 -2.92 -3.06 10.76
N LYS A 38 -4.12 -2.98 11.35
CA LYS A 38 -5.38 -3.05 10.61
C LYS A 38 -5.59 -1.80 9.74
N GLU A 39 -5.38 -0.62 10.30
CA GLU A 39 -5.51 0.62 9.54
C GLU A 39 -4.42 0.75 8.47
N ALA A 40 -3.19 0.30 8.76
CA ALA A 40 -2.12 0.23 7.78
C ALA A 40 -2.50 -0.63 6.57
N GLU A 41 -3.11 -1.80 6.81
CA GLU A 41 -3.56 -2.71 5.77
C GLU A 41 -4.59 -2.06 4.86
N VAL A 42 -5.61 -1.40 5.42
CA VAL A 42 -6.65 -0.70 4.65
C VAL A 42 -6.02 0.36 3.75
N MET A 43 -5.07 1.15 4.26
CA MET A 43 -4.38 2.17 3.47
C MET A 43 -3.53 1.54 2.36
N TYR A 44 -2.75 0.50 2.65
CA TYR A 44 -1.95 -0.15 1.63
C TYR A 44 -2.79 -0.83 0.55
N GLN A 45 -3.90 -1.49 0.90
CA GLN A 45 -4.79 -2.11 -0.09
C GLN A 45 -5.39 -1.06 -1.03
N ARG A 46 -5.82 0.07 -0.48
CA ARG A 46 -6.31 1.20 -1.28
C ARG A 46 -5.22 1.74 -2.21
N ALA A 47 -4.01 1.97 -1.71
CA ALA A 47 -2.89 2.44 -2.52
C ALA A 47 -2.51 1.44 -3.62
N LEU A 48 -2.51 0.13 -3.34
CA LEU A 48 -2.20 -0.92 -4.31
C LEU A 48 -3.23 -0.94 -5.44
N SER A 49 -4.52 -0.89 -5.10
CA SER A 49 -5.61 -0.86 -6.09
C SER A 49 -5.49 0.35 -7.01
N GLY A 50 -5.29 1.54 -6.42
CA GLY A 50 -5.12 2.77 -7.19
C GLY A 50 -3.88 2.77 -8.08
N TYR A 51 -2.71 2.36 -7.56
CA TYR A 51 -1.49 2.30 -8.39
C TYR A 51 -1.57 1.25 -9.49
N SER A 52 -2.20 0.11 -9.22
CA SER A 52 -2.37 -0.93 -10.24
C SER A 52 -3.27 -0.45 -11.37
N ALA A 53 -4.33 0.30 -11.05
CA ALA A 53 -5.21 0.90 -12.06
C ALA A 53 -4.54 2.04 -12.83
N ALA A 54 -3.80 2.92 -12.15
CA ALA A 54 -3.22 4.12 -12.76
C ALA A 54 -1.91 3.85 -13.53
N LEU A 55 -1.10 2.90 -13.06
CA LEU A 55 0.29 2.69 -13.53
C LEU A 55 0.57 1.26 -13.98
N GLY A 56 -0.33 0.31 -13.68
CA GLY A 56 -0.12 -1.12 -13.90
C GLY A 56 0.45 -1.85 -12.68
N SER A 57 0.17 -3.15 -12.59
CA SER A 57 0.58 -4.02 -11.48
C SER A 57 2.11 -4.21 -11.38
N SER A 58 2.82 -4.20 -12.51
CA SER A 58 4.28 -4.35 -12.57
C SER A 58 5.04 -3.04 -12.34
N HIS A 59 4.36 -1.92 -12.15
CA HIS A 59 5.00 -0.64 -11.91
C HIS A 59 5.69 -0.60 -10.53
N ALA A 60 6.82 0.10 -10.43
CA ALA A 60 7.64 0.15 -9.22
C ALA A 60 6.86 0.57 -7.97
N LYS A 61 5.95 1.54 -8.08
CA LYS A 61 5.08 1.95 -6.95
C LYS A 61 4.12 0.84 -6.51
N SER A 62 3.48 0.14 -7.45
CA SER A 62 2.59 -0.99 -7.16
C SER A 62 3.36 -2.08 -6.41
N LEU A 63 4.52 -2.47 -6.94
CA LEU A 63 5.40 -3.48 -6.33
C LEU A 63 5.91 -3.07 -4.94
N LEU A 64 6.20 -1.79 -4.72
CA LEU A 64 6.59 -1.29 -3.41
C LEU A 64 5.46 -1.47 -2.38
N VAL A 65 4.22 -1.15 -2.74
CA VAL A 65 3.07 -1.37 -1.85
C VAL A 65 2.90 -2.86 -1.53
N VAL A 66 3.04 -3.75 -2.53
CA VAL A 66 2.98 -5.20 -2.30
C VAL A 66 4.03 -5.63 -1.28
N LYS A 67 5.28 -5.17 -1.39
CA LYS A 67 6.35 -5.47 -0.42
C LYS A 67 5.97 -5.05 1.01
N ASN A 68 5.38 -3.87 1.19
CA ASN A 68 4.97 -3.39 2.51
C ASN A 68 3.78 -4.15 3.08
N ILE A 69 2.80 -4.51 2.25
CA ILE A 69 1.69 -5.39 2.66
C ILE A 69 2.25 -6.73 3.15
N ALA A 70 3.22 -7.28 2.44
CA ALA A 70 3.89 -8.52 2.81
C ALA A 70 4.58 -8.44 4.18
N SER A 71 5.36 -7.39 4.39
CA SER A 71 5.98 -7.09 5.71
C SER A 71 4.92 -6.95 6.80
N LEU A 72 3.79 -6.29 6.49
CA LEU A 72 2.68 -6.13 7.42
C LEU A 72 2.02 -7.46 7.79
N GLN A 73 1.81 -8.37 6.83
CA GLN A 73 1.23 -9.69 7.12
C GLN A 73 2.18 -10.57 7.94
N LEU A 74 3.49 -10.50 7.68
CA LEU A 74 4.50 -11.15 8.53
C LEU A 74 4.42 -10.61 9.97
N ALA A 75 4.32 -9.30 10.14
CA ALA A 75 4.19 -8.67 11.46
C ALA A 75 2.89 -9.06 12.18
N LYS A 76 1.81 -9.30 11.44
CA LYS A 76 0.53 -9.79 11.98
C LYS A 76 0.53 -11.30 12.27
N GLY A 77 1.55 -12.04 11.82
CA GLY A 77 1.58 -13.50 11.87
C GLY A 77 0.56 -14.19 10.95
N SER A 78 -0.03 -13.44 10.00
CA SER A 78 -1.05 -13.93 9.06
C SER A 78 -0.45 -14.52 7.78
N LEU A 79 0.86 -14.38 7.58
CA LEU A 79 1.60 -14.97 6.47
C LEU A 79 2.94 -15.49 7.00
N SER A 80 3.36 -16.67 6.55
CA SER A 80 4.70 -17.20 6.80
C SER A 80 5.72 -16.68 5.78
N LEU A 81 7.01 -16.74 6.13
CA LEU A 81 8.10 -16.42 5.18
C LEU A 81 8.09 -17.31 3.93
N GLN A 82 7.64 -18.57 4.04
CA GLN A 82 7.55 -19.47 2.89
C GLN A 82 6.45 -19.04 1.91
N GLU A 83 5.25 -18.73 2.41
CA GLU A 83 4.14 -18.25 1.58
C GLU A 83 4.45 -16.90 0.92
N LEU A 84 5.22 -16.06 1.61
CA LEU A 84 5.76 -14.82 1.07
C LEU A 84 6.63 -15.09 -0.17
N ILE A 85 7.65 -15.95 -0.03
CA ILE A 85 8.59 -16.28 -1.10
C ILE A 85 7.85 -16.79 -2.34
N VAL A 86 6.88 -17.71 -2.16
CA VAL A 86 6.09 -18.27 -3.26
C VAL A 86 5.27 -17.19 -3.99
N LYS A 87 4.63 -16.27 -3.26
CA LYS A 87 3.83 -15.20 -3.86
C LYS A 87 4.66 -14.24 -4.70
N PHE A 88 5.89 -13.91 -4.30
CA PHE A 88 6.75 -12.99 -5.04
C PHE A 88 7.54 -13.65 -6.17
N ALA A 89 7.83 -14.95 -6.09
CA ALA A 89 8.43 -15.69 -7.20
C ALA A 89 7.54 -15.66 -8.46
N ASN A 90 6.22 -15.68 -8.28
CA ASN A 90 5.24 -15.68 -9.37
C ASN A 90 4.93 -14.28 -9.97
N ILE A 91 5.43 -13.19 -9.38
CA ILE A 91 5.22 -11.82 -9.89
C ILE A 91 6.32 -11.43 -10.89
N ASN A 92 7.43 -12.16 -10.93
CA ASN A 92 8.59 -11.88 -11.79
C ASN A 92 8.74 -12.85 -12.99
N ASN A 93 7.70 -13.65 -13.29
CA ASN A 93 7.65 -14.61 -14.39
C ASN A 93 6.39 -14.35 -15.22
#